data_AF-A0A9D1C9A8-F1
#
_entry.id   AF-A0A9D1C9A8-F1
#
_cell.length_a   1.000
_cell.length_b   1.000
_cell.length_c   1.000
_cell.angle_alpha   90.00
_cell.angle_beta   90.00
_cell.angle_gamma   90.00
#
_symmetry.space_group_name_H-M   'P 1'
#
loop_
_entity.id
_entity.type
_entity.pdbx_description
1 polymer ?
#
loop_
_entity_poly.entity_id
_entity_poly.type
_entity_poly.pdbx_seq_one_letter_code
_entity_poly.pdbx_strand_id
1 'polypeptide(L)'
;MNQKYPFSAYDRYLCLAPNGTIWFILLYLMRPYVVMIMSITNLQDHTGLIELVYGGQQAVMGMGALASIPAMAILYAFVKRHPEAGDSVRRLWHQGRNLLMIGIAGNLIILALPFFLVEAYEMNTVAWIQLGIALYIIYELIMSQRIKDTFNDFPKPDAE
;
A
#
# COMPACT_ATOMS: atom_id res chain seq x y z
N MET A 1 -5.84 33.20 5.60
CA MET A 1 -5.74 31.71 5.58
C MET A 1 -4.50 31.34 4.78
N ASN A 2 -3.45 30.84 5.42
CA ASN A 2 -2.28 30.30 4.70
C ASN A 2 -2.74 29.05 3.95
N GLN A 3 -3.05 29.17 2.66
CA GLN A 3 -3.42 28.03 1.84
C GLN A 3 -2.18 27.19 1.57
N LYS A 4 -1.95 26.21 2.45
CA LYS A 4 -0.81 25.28 2.39
C LYS A 4 -0.84 24.41 1.11
N TYR A 5 -2.00 24.28 0.45
CA TYR A 5 -2.22 23.48 -0.75
C TYR A 5 -3.16 24.19 -1.75
N PRO A 6 -3.01 23.95 -3.07
CA PRO A 6 -3.88 24.53 -4.09
C PRO A 6 -5.31 23.95 -4.01
N PHE A 7 -6.32 24.71 -4.46
CA PHE A 7 -7.73 24.28 -4.45
C PHE A 7 -7.99 22.96 -5.18
N SER A 8 -7.22 22.64 -6.23
CA SER A 8 -7.32 21.37 -6.97
C SER A 8 -6.89 20.14 -6.16
N ALA A 9 -6.27 20.33 -4.99
CA ALA A 9 -5.87 19.25 -4.10
C ALA A 9 -7.00 18.72 -3.21
N TYR A 10 -8.15 19.40 -3.20
CA TYR A 10 -9.29 19.07 -2.35
C TYR A 10 -10.35 18.30 -3.13
N ASP A 11 -10.98 17.35 -2.45
CA ASP A 11 -12.09 16.55 -2.96
C ASP A 11 -13.42 17.31 -2.81
N ARG A 12 -14.53 16.72 -3.32
CA ARG A 12 -15.90 17.23 -3.23
C ARG A 12 -16.33 17.60 -1.80
N TYR A 13 -15.77 16.93 -0.80
CA TYR A 13 -16.05 17.16 0.62
C TYR A 13 -15.09 18.16 1.30
N LEU A 14 -14.34 18.96 0.52
CA LEU A 14 -13.34 19.91 1.00
C LEU A 14 -12.22 19.28 1.84
N CYS A 15 -12.02 17.97 1.71
CA CYS A 15 -10.93 17.23 2.33
C CYS A 15 -9.78 17.02 1.34
N LEU A 16 -8.56 16.96 1.84
CA LEU A 16 -7.36 16.73 1.04
C LEU A 16 -7.43 15.34 0.38
N ALA A 17 -7.37 15.33 -0.95
CA ALA A 17 -7.39 14.11 -1.73
C ALA A 17 -6.02 13.40 -1.67
N PRO A 18 -5.98 12.06 -1.75
CA PRO A 18 -4.72 11.33 -1.90
C PRO A 18 -3.94 11.82 -3.12
N ASN A 19 -2.68 12.18 -2.92
CA ASN A 19 -1.80 12.58 -4.03
C ASN A 19 -1.29 11.35 -4.79
N GLY A 20 -0.60 11.60 -5.91
CA GLY A 20 0.00 10.53 -6.72
C GLY A 20 0.93 9.60 -5.92
N THR A 21 1.62 10.11 -4.89
CA THR A 21 2.48 9.31 -4.02
C THR A 21 1.69 8.26 -3.24
N ILE A 22 0.55 8.64 -2.63
CA ILE A 22 -0.29 7.68 -1.89
C ILE A 22 -0.83 6.60 -2.84
N TRP A 23 -1.25 6.98 -4.05
CA TRP A 23 -1.69 6.02 -5.07
C TRP A 23 -0.56 5.09 -5.50
N PHE A 24 0.64 5.60 -5.70
CA PHE A 24 1.82 4.79 -6.01
C PHE A 24 2.13 3.78 -4.89
N ILE A 25 2.09 4.21 -3.63
CA ILE A 25 2.30 3.33 -2.47
C ILE A 25 1.24 2.23 -2.44
N LEU A 26 -0.04 2.59 -2.59
CA LEU A 26 -1.14 1.63 -2.61
C LEU A 26 -0.99 0.63 -3.75
N LEU A 27 -0.68 1.10 -4.97
CA LEU A 27 -0.46 0.23 -6.12
C LEU A 27 0.69 -0.74 -5.88
N TYR A 28 1.82 -0.25 -5.35
CA TYR A 28 2.97 -1.08 -5.03
C TYR A 28 2.65 -2.14 -3.97
N LEU A 29 1.95 -1.76 -2.90
CA LEU A 29 1.57 -2.69 -1.83
C LEU A 29 0.50 -3.68 -2.29
N MET A 30 -0.40 -3.31 -3.21
CA MET A 30 -1.44 -4.18 -3.72
C MET A 30 -0.95 -5.18 -4.79
N ARG A 31 0.30 -5.06 -5.27
CA ARG A 31 0.86 -5.96 -6.30
C ARG A 31 0.69 -7.47 -6.02
N PRO A 32 0.78 -7.98 -4.78
CA PRO A 32 0.62 -9.42 -4.54
C PRO A 32 -0.79 -9.90 -4.87
N TYR A 33 -1.82 -9.08 -4.69
CA TYR A 33 -3.18 -9.41 -5.09
C TYR A 33 -3.33 -9.46 -6.62
N VAL A 34 -2.67 -8.56 -7.35
CA VAL A 34 -2.68 -8.58 -8.82
C VAL A 34 -2.02 -9.87 -9.32
N VAL A 35 -0.86 -10.21 -8.78
CA VAL A 35 -0.16 -11.47 -9.10
C VAL A 35 -1.01 -12.68 -8.72
N MET A 36 -1.74 -12.62 -7.60
CA MET A 36 -2.66 -13.68 -7.18
C MET A 36 -3.84 -13.88 -8.12
N ILE A 37 -4.50 -12.81 -8.52
CA ILE A 37 -5.59 -12.89 -9.48
C ILE A 37 -5.06 -13.45 -10.81
N MET A 38 -3.93 -12.93 -11.31
CA MET A 38 -3.32 -13.40 -12.56
C MET A 38 -2.94 -14.88 -12.48
N SER A 39 -2.37 -15.33 -11.37
CA SER A 39 -2.00 -16.73 -11.14
C SER A 39 -3.22 -17.67 -11.09
N ILE A 40 -4.36 -17.21 -10.59
CA ILE A 40 -5.60 -17.99 -10.55
C ILE A 40 -6.22 -18.05 -11.95
N THR A 41 -6.21 -16.94 -12.69
CA THR A 41 -6.79 -16.88 -14.04
C THR A 41 -5.95 -17.58 -15.10
N ASN A 42 -4.63 -17.66 -14.91
CA ASN A 42 -3.70 -18.25 -15.87
C ASN A 42 -3.38 -19.71 -15.52
N LEU A 43 -4.39 -20.58 -15.67
CA LEU A 43 -4.32 -22.01 -15.31
C LEU A 43 -3.37 -22.88 -16.15
N GLN A 44 -2.80 -22.33 -17.23
CA GLN A 44 -1.89 -23.06 -18.12
C GLN A 44 -0.40 -22.79 -17.84
N ASP A 45 -0.06 -21.69 -17.18
CA ASP A 45 1.34 -21.28 -16.93
C ASP A 45 1.50 -20.78 -15.48
N HIS A 46 1.13 -21.65 -14.54
CA HIS A 46 1.16 -21.36 -13.10
C HIS A 46 2.56 -21.05 -12.55
N THR A 47 3.62 -21.41 -13.27
CA THR A 47 5.00 -21.36 -12.77
C THR A 47 5.76 -20.10 -13.19
N GLY A 48 5.59 -19.60 -14.42
CA GLY A 48 6.45 -18.51 -14.93
C GLY A 48 6.32 -17.17 -14.20
N LEU A 49 5.11 -16.73 -13.88
CA LEU A 49 4.89 -15.46 -13.18
C LEU A 49 5.26 -15.52 -11.69
N ILE A 50 5.02 -16.67 -11.05
CA ILE A 50 5.41 -16.89 -9.66
C ILE A 50 6.93 -16.99 -9.55
N GLU A 51 7.60 -17.57 -10.55
CA GLU A 51 9.07 -17.60 -10.64
C GLU A 51 9.67 -16.21 -10.83
N LEU A 52 9.08 -15.39 -11.69
CA LEU A 52 9.55 -14.02 -11.94
C LEU A 52 9.42 -13.10 -10.71
N VAL A 53 8.30 -13.19 -9.98
CA VAL A 53 8.01 -12.28 -8.86
C VAL A 53 8.47 -12.83 -7.51
N TYR A 54 8.40 -14.15 -7.32
CA TYR A 54 8.60 -14.84 -6.05
C TYR A 54 9.56 -16.03 -6.10
N GLY A 55 10.28 -16.26 -7.21
CA GLY A 55 11.22 -17.37 -7.32
C GLY A 55 10.56 -18.76 -7.20
N GLY A 56 9.29 -18.89 -7.57
CA GLY A 56 8.59 -20.17 -7.63
C GLY A 56 7.91 -20.58 -6.31
N GLN A 57 7.97 -19.73 -5.28
CA GLN A 57 7.45 -20.05 -3.95
C GLN A 57 6.03 -19.49 -3.75
N GLN A 58 5.01 -20.30 -4.04
CA GLN A 58 3.58 -19.96 -3.79
C GLN A 58 3.30 -19.55 -2.33
N ALA A 59 4.04 -20.07 -1.36
CA ALA A 59 3.91 -19.66 0.05
C ALA A 59 4.28 -18.19 0.26
N VAL A 60 5.32 -17.68 -0.41
CA VAL A 60 5.78 -16.28 -0.32
C VAL A 60 4.75 -15.32 -0.93
N MET A 61 4.08 -15.77 -1.97
CA MET A 61 2.98 -15.05 -2.60
C MET A 61 1.76 -14.92 -1.67
N GLY A 62 1.35 -16.01 -1.00
CA GLY A 62 0.29 -15.97 0.01
C GLY A 62 0.61 -15.05 1.20
N MET A 63 1.85 -15.10 1.69
CA MET A 63 2.33 -14.16 2.71
C MET A 63 2.33 -12.71 2.20
N GLY A 64 2.67 -12.51 0.92
CA GLY A 64 2.57 -11.21 0.23
C GLY A 64 1.17 -10.64 0.26
N ALA A 65 0.16 -11.46 -0.05
CA ALA A 65 -1.24 -11.05 0.04
C ALA A 65 -1.64 -10.68 1.47
N LEU A 66 -1.22 -11.45 2.48
CA LEU A 66 -1.48 -11.13 3.89
C LEU A 66 -0.83 -9.81 4.32
N ALA A 67 0.42 -9.56 3.93
CA ALA A 67 1.11 -8.31 4.21
C ALA A 67 0.45 -7.10 3.51
N SER A 68 -0.36 -7.33 2.48
CA SER A 68 -1.05 -6.29 1.70
C SER A 68 -2.43 -5.92 2.24
N ILE A 69 -2.94 -6.66 3.23
CA ILE A 69 -4.24 -6.38 3.90
C ILE A 69 -4.35 -4.93 4.38
N PRO A 70 -3.33 -4.31 5.02
CA PRO A 70 -3.41 -2.92 5.46
C PRO A 70 -3.65 -1.93 4.31
N ALA A 71 -3.02 -2.15 3.14
CA ALA A 71 -3.24 -1.31 1.96
C ALA A 71 -4.67 -1.47 1.42
N MET A 72 -5.20 -2.70 1.43
CA MET A 72 -6.58 -2.98 1.03
C MET A 72 -7.59 -2.33 2.00
N ALA A 73 -7.30 -2.32 3.29
CA ALA A 73 -8.12 -1.65 4.29
C ALA A 73 -8.19 -0.13 4.06
N ILE A 74 -7.09 0.50 3.62
CA ILE A 74 -7.08 1.93 3.26
C ILE A 74 -7.88 2.18 1.99
N LEU A 75 -7.75 1.32 0.97
CA LEU A 75 -8.56 1.40 -0.24
C LEU A 75 -10.06 1.32 0.09
N TYR A 76 -10.45 0.41 0.98
CA TYR A 76 -11.82 0.35 1.50
C TYR A 76 -12.23 1.62 2.25
N ALA A 77 -11.36 2.14 3.12
CA ALA A 77 -11.63 3.40 3.83
C ALA A 77 -11.78 4.59 2.89
N PHE A 78 -11.00 4.63 1.81
CA PHE A 78 -11.09 5.64 0.76
C PHE A 78 -12.43 5.59 0.04
N VAL A 79 -12.86 4.41 -0.41
CA VAL A 79 -14.16 4.23 -1.09
C VAL A 79 -15.33 4.62 -0.18
N LYS A 80 -15.22 4.36 1.13
CA LYS A 80 -16.22 4.75 2.12
C LYS A 80 -15.98 6.14 2.73
N ARG A 81 -15.11 6.98 2.17
CA ARG A 81 -14.83 8.32 2.69
C ARG A 81 -15.95 9.29 2.30
N HIS A 82 -16.97 9.40 3.15
CA HIS A 82 -18.10 10.33 3.03
C HIS A 82 -18.47 10.90 4.40
N PRO A 83 -19.21 12.04 4.48
CA PRO A 83 -19.54 12.72 5.74
C PRO A 83 -20.28 11.85 6.76
N GLU A 84 -21.14 10.95 6.29
CA GLU A 84 -21.95 10.03 7.13
C GLU A 84 -21.22 8.72 7.48
N ALA A 85 -19.93 8.61 7.14
CA ALA A 85 -19.17 7.41 7.42
C ALA A 85 -19.04 7.20 8.93
N GLY A 86 -19.38 5.99 9.39
CA GLY A 86 -19.27 5.62 10.80
C GLY A 86 -17.84 5.72 11.36
N ASP A 87 -17.74 5.84 12.68
CA ASP A 87 -16.49 6.05 13.41
C ASP A 87 -15.38 5.05 13.07
N SER A 88 -15.73 3.81 12.74
CA SER A 88 -14.76 2.78 12.35
C SER A 88 -14.00 3.14 11.07
N VAL A 89 -14.68 3.67 10.05
CA VAL A 89 -14.04 4.09 8.78
C VAL A 89 -13.16 5.31 9.02
N ARG A 90 -13.63 6.25 9.85
CA ARG A 90 -12.86 7.43 10.26
C ARG A 90 -11.58 7.02 10.98
N ARG A 91 -11.65 6.13 11.98
CA ARG A 91 -10.48 5.62 12.71
C ARG A 91 -9.52 4.88 11.78
N LEU A 92 -10.04 4.06 10.87
CA LEU A 92 -9.25 3.32 9.90
C LEU A 92 -8.46 4.27 8.98
N TRP A 93 -9.09 5.36 8.52
CA TRP A 93 -8.42 6.39 7.72
C TRP A 93 -7.32 7.13 8.49
N HIS A 94 -7.58 7.55 9.73
CA HIS A 94 -6.58 8.25 10.55
C HIS A 94 -5.37 7.36 10.88
N GLN A 95 -5.58 6.04 10.96
CA GLN A 95 -4.51 5.05 11.10
C GLN A 95 -3.85 4.69 9.76
N GLY A 96 -4.30 5.24 8.64
CA GLY A 96 -3.85 4.89 7.29
C GLY A 96 -2.34 4.97 7.12
N ARG A 97 -1.69 6.01 7.65
CA ARG A 97 -0.21 6.10 7.60
C ARG A 97 0.47 4.92 8.30
N ASN A 98 -0.02 4.53 9.48
CA ASN A 98 0.54 3.42 10.24
C ASN A 98 0.24 2.08 9.55
N LEU A 99 -0.94 1.92 8.97
CA LEU A 99 -1.31 0.76 8.16
C LEU A 99 -0.39 0.61 6.94
N LEU A 100 -0.09 1.70 6.22
CA LEU A 100 0.89 1.66 5.12
C LEU A 100 2.29 1.29 5.62
N MET A 101 2.72 1.79 6.79
CA MET A 101 3.99 1.40 7.39
C MET A 101 4.03 -0.09 7.75
N ILE A 102 2.95 -0.64 8.30
CA ILE A 102 2.85 -2.09 8.59
C ILE A 102 2.92 -2.89 7.28
N GLY A 103 2.21 -2.44 6.24
CA GLY A 103 2.23 -3.10 4.93
C GLY A 103 3.62 -3.13 4.31
N ILE A 104 4.35 -2.00 4.34
CA ILE A 104 5.72 -1.97 3.78
C ILE A 104 6.72 -2.75 4.63
N ALA A 105 6.57 -2.75 5.96
CA ALA A 105 7.38 -3.58 6.84
C ALA A 105 7.17 -5.08 6.57
N GLY A 106 5.92 -5.51 6.42
CA GLY A 106 5.58 -6.88 6.00
C GLY A 106 6.18 -7.22 4.64
N ASN A 107 6.16 -6.28 3.69
CA ASN A 107 6.76 -6.46 2.38
C ASN A 107 8.29 -6.66 2.45
N LEU A 108 8.98 -5.88 3.29
CA LEU A 108 10.42 -6.03 3.51
C LEU A 108 10.77 -7.37 4.17
N ILE A 109 9.98 -7.82 5.14
CA ILE A 109 10.16 -9.14 5.77
C ILE A 109 10.09 -10.23 4.70
N ILE A 110 9.08 -10.17 3.83
CA ILE A 110 8.88 -11.16 2.76
C ILE A 110 10.02 -11.11 1.75
N LEU A 111 10.52 -9.93 1.40
CA LEU A 111 11.69 -9.78 0.54
C LEU A 111 12.98 -10.32 1.18
N ALA A 112 13.07 -10.28 2.51
CA ALA A 112 14.22 -10.76 3.26
C ALA A 112 14.19 -12.29 3.51
N LEU A 113 13.02 -12.93 3.50
CA LEU A 113 12.87 -14.37 3.78
C LEU A 113 13.79 -15.27 2.94
N PRO A 114 13.94 -15.08 1.60
CA PRO A 114 14.81 -15.94 0.79
C PRO A 114 16.27 -15.93 1.23
N PHE A 115 16.78 -14.80 1.75
CA PHE A 115 18.16 -14.71 2.25
C PHE A 115 18.42 -15.58 3.47
N PHE A 116 17.40 -15.78 4.31
CA PHE A 116 17.54 -16.58 5.53
C PHE A 116 17.26 -18.06 5.29
N LEU A 117 16.47 -18.39 4.26
CA LEU A 117 15.98 -19.75 4.01
C LEU A 117 16.76 -20.49 2.91
N VAL A 118 17.52 -19.79 2.07
CA VAL A 118 18.23 -20.37 0.93
C VAL A 118 19.72 -20.02 1.00
N GLU A 119 20.57 -21.02 1.21
CA GLU A 119 22.02 -20.86 1.44
C GLU A 119 22.81 -20.29 0.24
N ALA A 120 22.21 -20.22 -0.95
CA ALA A 120 22.81 -19.69 -2.18
C ALA A 120 21.89 -18.69 -2.91
N TYR A 121 21.16 -17.86 -2.16
CA TYR A 121 20.29 -16.86 -2.77
C TYR A 121 21.10 -15.69 -3.35
N GLU A 122 21.15 -15.60 -4.67
CA GLU A 122 21.62 -14.40 -5.36
C GLU A 122 20.46 -13.43 -5.57
N MET A 123 20.63 -12.18 -5.13
CA MET A 123 19.66 -11.13 -5.40
C MET A 123 19.60 -10.83 -6.90
N ASN A 124 18.48 -11.19 -7.51
CA ASN A 124 18.15 -10.74 -8.86
C ASN A 124 17.93 -9.20 -8.87
N THR A 125 18.22 -8.55 -9.98
CA THR A 125 17.94 -7.13 -10.27
C THR A 125 16.53 -6.70 -9.85
N VAL A 126 15.53 -7.57 -10.04
CA VAL A 126 14.14 -7.30 -9.62
C VAL A 126 14.02 -7.10 -8.11
N ALA A 127 14.72 -7.91 -7.30
CA ALA A 127 14.69 -7.79 -5.84
C ALA A 127 15.35 -6.48 -5.38
N TRP A 128 16.44 -6.06 -6.02
CA TRP A 128 17.09 -4.77 -5.76
C TRP A 128 16.17 -3.58 -6.06
N ILE A 129 15.45 -3.63 -7.19
CA ILE A 129 14.46 -2.60 -7.54
C ILE A 129 13.34 -2.57 -6.50
N GLN A 130 12.82 -3.72 -6.08
CA GLN A 130 11.78 -3.80 -5.06
C GLN A 130 12.25 -3.22 -3.72
N LEU A 131 13.49 -3.49 -3.31
CA LEU A 131 14.08 -2.92 -2.10
C LEU A 131 14.20 -1.39 -2.21
N GLY A 132 14.69 -0.88 -3.35
CA GLY A 132 14.80 0.56 -3.60
C GLY A 132 13.45 1.28 -3.52
N ILE A 133 12.42 0.71 -4.12
CA ILE A 133 11.05 1.23 -4.03
C ILE A 133 10.55 1.20 -2.58
N ALA A 134 10.79 0.11 -1.85
CA ALA A 134 10.34 0.01 -0.46
C ALA A 134 10.99 1.05 0.45
N LEU A 135 12.29 1.29 0.29
CA LEU A 135 13.02 2.35 1.02
C LEU A 135 12.49 3.74 0.66
N TYR A 136 12.21 4.00 -0.62
CA TYR A 136 11.59 5.26 -1.06
C TYR A 136 10.21 5.46 -0.41
N ILE A 137 9.38 4.42 -0.36
CA ILE A 137 8.05 4.48 0.29
C ILE A 137 8.19 4.80 1.78
N ILE A 138 9.13 4.16 2.49
CA ILE A 138 9.38 4.43 3.90
C ILE A 138 9.80 5.88 4.12
N TYR A 139 10.71 6.38 3.28
CA TYR A 139 11.16 7.77 3.32
C TYR A 139 9.97 8.74 3.14
N GLU A 140 9.13 8.52 2.13
CA GLU A 140 7.94 9.35 1.89
C GLU A 140 6.95 9.30 3.06
N LEU A 141 6.67 8.12 3.62
CA LEU A 141 5.74 7.98 4.75
C LEU A 141 6.21 8.71 6.01
N ILE A 142 7.52 8.80 6.23
CA ILE A 142 8.12 9.48 7.39
C ILE A 142 8.23 10.99 7.14
N MET A 143 8.73 11.40 5.98
CA MET A 143 9.12 12.78 5.69
C MET A 143 7.96 13.62 5.18
N SER A 144 7.04 13.05 4.40
CA SER A 144 6.00 13.81 3.71
C SER A 144 4.93 14.32 4.67
N GLN A 145 4.94 15.62 4.94
CA GLN A 145 3.85 16.28 5.69
C GLN A 145 2.51 16.15 4.96
N ARG A 146 2.53 16.13 3.63
CA ARG A 146 1.31 16.01 2.83
C ARG A 146 0.58 14.70 3.09
N ILE A 147 1.30 13.59 3.18
CA ILE A 147 0.70 12.29 3.52
C ILE A 147 0.10 12.33 4.93
N LYS A 148 0.78 12.96 5.89
CA LYS A 148 0.28 13.14 7.26
C LYS A 148 -1.02 13.96 7.27
N ASP A 149 -1.03 15.08 6.55
CA ASP A 149 -2.19 15.96 6.45
C ASP A 149 -3.37 15.24 5.77
N THR A 150 -3.15 14.43 4.71
CA THR A 150 -4.21 13.66 4.03
C THR A 150 -4.88 12.65 4.96
N PHE A 151 -4.13 11.90 5.75
CA PHE A 151 -4.70 10.90 6.66
C PHE A 151 -5.33 11.51 7.92
N ASN A 152 -4.90 12.70 8.33
CA ASN A 152 -5.53 13.44 9.42
C ASN A 152 -6.80 14.19 8.99
N ASP A 153 -7.06 14.30 7.69
CA ASP A 153 -8.21 15.00 7.16
C ASP A 153 -9.33 14.00 6.81
N PHE A 154 -10.52 14.22 7.38
CA PHE A 154 -11.69 13.38 7.15
C PHE A 154 -12.94 14.25 7.11
N PRO A 155 -13.91 13.96 6.22
CA PRO A 155 -15.16 14.72 6.12
C PRO A 155 -15.83 14.84 7.48
N LYS A 156 -16.24 16.07 7.83
CA LYS A 156 -17.07 16.30 9.00
C LYS A 156 -18.54 16.25 8.56
N PRO A 157 -19.44 15.70 9.39
CA PRO A 157 -20.87 15.94 9.20
C PRO A 157 -21.10 17.45 9.18
N ASP A 158 -21.99 17.91 8.32
CA ASP A 158 -22.40 19.31 8.30
C ASP A 158 -22.91 19.65 9.71
N ALA A 159 -22.32 20.68 10.32
CA ALA A 159 -22.82 21.18 11.60
C ALA A 159 -24.16 21.89 11.31
N GLU A 160 -25.26 21.21 11.62
CA GLU A 160 -26.57 21.88 11.81
C GLU A 160 -26.51 22.88 12.97
#